data_AF-A0A353YFE5-F1
#
_entry.id   AF-A0A353YFE5-F1
#
_cell.length_a   1.000
_cell.length_b   1.000
_cell.length_c   1.000
_cell.angle_alpha   90.00
_cell.angle_beta   90.00
_cell.angle_gamma   90.00
#
_symmetry.space_group_name_H-M   'P 1'
#
loop_
_entity.id
_entity.type
_entity.pdbx_description
1 polymer ?
#
loop_
_entity_poly.entity_id
_entity_poly.type
_entity_poly.pdbx_seq_one_letter_code
_entity_poly.pdbx_strand_id
1 'polypeptide(L)'
;MVLGVPDFGLTHAPLGSLPVGWRQFGEQADTVEAQLESDTGSEPLLVGMDRYFLSSEIAFYDPDKDGAENTAGRSLFGMDSLMFRFWFKPAEVRGRNIILFSLRPKGAIAAKSLS
;
A
#
# COMPACT_ATOMS: atom_id res chain seq x y z
N MET A 1 8.44 -9.29 -29.83
CA MET A 1 7.05 -9.11 -30.30
C MET A 1 6.17 -9.89 -29.36
N VAL A 2 5.32 -9.22 -28.57
CA VAL A 2 4.38 -9.88 -27.65
C VAL A 2 3.01 -9.85 -28.31
N LEU A 3 2.46 -11.03 -28.55
CA LEU A 3 1.13 -11.23 -29.13
C LEU A 3 0.12 -11.33 -27.98
N GLY A 4 -0.60 -10.25 -27.69
CA GLY A 4 -1.73 -10.27 -26.75
C GLY A 4 -2.99 -10.76 -27.44
N VAL A 5 -3.69 -11.73 -26.84
CA VAL A 5 -4.97 -12.23 -27.34
C VAL A 5 -6.06 -11.18 -27.04
N PRO A 6 -6.79 -10.67 -28.06
CA PRO A 6 -7.66 -9.51 -27.91
C PRO A 6 -8.94 -9.74 -27.10
N ASP A 7 -9.20 -10.95 -26.58
CA ASP A 7 -10.50 -11.32 -26.00
C ASP A 7 -10.46 -11.81 -24.54
N PHE A 8 -9.28 -11.85 -23.91
CA PHE A 8 -9.20 -12.04 -22.45
C PHE A 8 -9.23 -10.67 -21.77
N GLY A 9 -10.41 -10.05 -21.83
CA GLY A 9 -10.71 -8.85 -21.07
C GLY A 9 -10.46 -9.11 -19.59
N LEU A 10 -9.69 -8.23 -18.95
CA LEU A 10 -9.62 -8.09 -17.50
C LEU A 10 -10.97 -7.52 -17.01
N THR A 11 -12.06 -8.25 -17.19
CA THR A 11 -13.44 -7.74 -17.02
C THR A 11 -13.92 -7.76 -15.57
N HIS A 12 -13.02 -7.85 -14.59
CA HIS A 12 -13.38 -8.01 -13.17
C HIS A 12 -12.70 -7.05 -12.19
N ALA A 13 -12.00 -6.02 -12.65
CA ALA A 13 -11.54 -4.96 -11.77
C ALA A 13 -12.07 -3.62 -12.29
N PRO A 14 -12.91 -2.89 -11.54
CA PRO A 14 -13.32 -1.55 -11.94
C PRO A 14 -12.19 -0.57 -11.63
N LEU A 15 -11.00 -0.80 -12.20
CA LEU A 15 -9.89 0.16 -12.17
C LEU A 15 -10.35 1.51 -12.78
N GLY A 16 -11.32 1.49 -13.70
CA GLY A 16 -11.93 2.67 -14.30
C GLY A 16 -12.85 3.50 -13.39
N SER A 17 -13.15 3.05 -12.15
CA SER A 17 -13.99 3.79 -11.18
C SER A 17 -13.19 4.58 -10.14
N LEU A 18 -11.87 4.53 -10.26
CA LEU A 18 -10.91 5.06 -9.31
C LEU A 18 -10.31 6.36 -9.89
N PRO A 19 -10.87 7.56 -9.58
CA PRO A 19 -10.21 8.83 -9.91
C PRO A 19 -9.08 9.02 -8.89
N VAL A 20 -7.98 8.30 -9.04
CA VAL A 20 -6.95 8.30 -7.99
C VAL A 20 -5.84 9.26 -8.33
N GLY A 21 -5.80 10.34 -7.56
CA GLY A 21 -4.62 11.18 -7.45
C GLY A 21 -3.53 10.43 -6.69
N TRP A 22 -2.97 9.36 -7.30
CA TRP A 22 -1.94 8.54 -6.66
C TRP A 22 -0.72 9.35 -6.26
N ARG A 23 -0.34 10.35 -7.06
CA ARG A 23 0.70 11.32 -6.68
C ARG A 23 0.35 12.08 -5.41
N GLN A 24 -0.87 12.64 -5.34
CA GLN A 24 -1.33 13.36 -4.15
C GLN A 24 -1.45 12.42 -2.93
N PHE A 25 -1.82 11.16 -3.17
CA PHE A 25 -1.87 10.15 -2.12
C PHE A 25 -0.46 9.79 -1.62
N GLY A 26 0.52 9.66 -2.52
CA GLY A 26 1.93 9.47 -2.17
C GLY A 26 2.45 10.63 -1.30
N GLU A 27 2.23 11.88 -1.72
CA GLU A 27 2.57 13.08 -0.94
C GLU A 27 1.92 13.09 0.47
N GLN A 28 0.68 12.62 0.58
CA GLN A 28 0.00 12.50 1.88
C GLN A 28 0.53 11.35 2.73
N ALA A 29 0.91 10.22 2.11
CA ALA A 29 1.50 9.09 2.80
C ALA A 29 2.88 9.47 3.38
N ASP A 30 3.71 10.12 2.57
CA ASP A 30 5.01 10.68 2.94
C ASP A 30 4.90 11.68 4.11
N THR A 31 3.91 12.57 4.08
CA THR A 31 3.66 13.49 5.21
C THR A 31 3.39 12.76 6.52
N VAL A 32 2.67 11.63 6.49
CA VAL A 32 2.38 10.83 7.69
C VAL A 32 3.59 10.01 8.12
N GLU A 33 4.35 9.47 7.16
CA GLU A 33 5.62 8.78 7.38
C GLU A 33 6.63 9.69 8.07
N ALA A 34 6.92 10.86 7.50
CA ALA A 34 7.85 11.84 8.05
C ALA A 34 7.46 12.31 9.47
N GLN A 35 6.15 12.46 9.74
CA GLN A 35 5.68 12.79 11.09
C GLN A 35 5.98 11.66 12.08
N LEU A 36 5.70 10.41 11.71
CA LEU A 36 5.96 9.27 12.58
C LEU A 36 7.46 9.01 12.75
N GLU A 37 8.25 9.19 11.71
CA GLU A 37 9.70 9.12 11.77
C GLU A 37 10.25 10.19 12.73
N SER A 38 9.81 11.44 12.61
CA SER A 38 10.18 12.52 13.54
C SER A 38 9.82 12.21 14.99
N ASP A 39 8.68 11.57 15.23
CA ASP A 39 8.20 11.27 16.59
C ASP A 39 8.90 10.06 17.21
N THR A 40 9.34 9.10 16.39
CA THR A 40 9.87 7.80 16.87
C THR A 40 11.37 7.63 16.64
N GLY A 41 11.97 8.44 15.78
CA GLY A 41 13.38 8.33 15.36
C GLY A 41 13.69 7.08 14.53
N SER A 42 12.68 6.46 13.92
CA SER A 42 12.83 5.22 13.16
C SER A 42 11.96 5.20 11.91
N GLU A 43 12.53 4.71 10.80
CA GLU A 43 11.89 4.57 9.50
C GLU A 43 10.64 3.66 9.55
N PRO A 44 9.42 4.21 9.41
CA PRO A 44 8.20 3.43 9.38
C PRO A 44 8.16 2.45 8.20
N LEU A 45 7.29 1.45 8.28
CA LEU A 45 6.96 0.58 7.16
C LEU A 45 5.54 0.88 6.70
N LEU A 46 5.38 1.21 5.42
CA LEU A 46 4.10 1.54 4.82
C LEU A 46 3.47 0.26 4.30
N VAL A 47 2.22 -0.02 4.70
CA VAL A 47 1.58 -1.29 4.38
C VAL A 47 0.23 -1.08 3.72
N GLY A 48 0.14 -1.46 2.45
CA GLY A 48 -1.12 -1.55 1.73
C GLY A 48 -1.96 -2.75 2.19
N MET A 49 -3.18 -2.48 2.62
CA MET A 49 -4.13 -3.49 3.14
C MET A 49 -5.07 -4.06 2.08
N ASP A 50 -4.96 -3.60 0.84
CA ASP A 50 -5.65 -4.21 -0.29
C ASP A 50 -4.86 -5.41 -0.84
N ARG A 51 -5.44 -6.13 -1.79
CA ARG A 51 -4.79 -7.31 -2.38
C ARG A 51 -3.78 -6.94 -3.48
N TYR A 52 -4.00 -5.83 -4.17
CA TYR A 52 -3.51 -5.65 -5.53
C TYR A 52 -2.63 -4.42 -5.71
N PHE A 53 -3.14 -3.21 -5.47
CA PHE A 53 -2.53 -1.99 -6.01
C PHE A 53 -1.99 -1.03 -4.96
N LEU A 54 -2.52 -0.96 -3.74
CA LEU A 54 -2.19 0.12 -2.81
C LEU A 54 -0.70 0.15 -2.46
N SER A 55 -0.12 -1.00 -2.11
CA SER A 55 1.32 -1.09 -1.85
C SER A 55 2.18 -0.71 -3.07
N SER A 56 1.74 -1.03 -4.29
CA SER A 56 2.47 -0.68 -5.50
C SER A 56 2.39 0.82 -5.80
N GLU A 57 1.23 1.43 -5.61
CA GLU A 57 1.03 2.86 -5.86
C GLU A 57 1.74 3.71 -4.81
N ILE A 58 1.73 3.31 -3.53
CA ILE A 58 2.52 3.96 -2.46
C ILE A 58 4.01 3.95 -2.84
N ALA A 59 4.56 2.75 -3.11
CA ALA A 59 5.97 2.61 -3.43
C ALA A 59 6.40 3.37 -4.70
N PHE A 60 5.50 3.49 -5.69
CA PHE A 60 5.81 4.13 -6.97
C PHE A 60 5.71 5.66 -6.93
N TYR A 61 4.74 6.19 -6.18
CA TYR A 61 4.50 7.64 -6.06
C TYR A 61 5.15 8.26 -4.83
N ASP A 62 5.97 7.50 -4.13
CA ASP A 62 6.81 7.98 -3.04
C ASP A 62 7.72 9.15 -3.52
N PRO A 63 7.64 10.33 -2.87
CA PRO A 63 8.46 11.49 -3.18
C PRO A 63 9.97 11.25 -3.02
N ASP A 64 10.36 10.48 -2.01
CA ASP A 64 11.77 10.27 -1.62
C ASP A 64 12.48 9.19 -2.47
N LYS A 65 11.68 8.42 -3.22
CA LYS A 65 12.08 7.40 -4.19
C LYS A 65 12.74 6.18 -3.55
N ASP A 66 12.48 5.93 -2.28
CA ASP A 66 12.88 4.75 -1.53
C ASP A 66 11.67 3.87 -1.15
N GLY A 67 10.46 4.22 -1.57
CA GLY A 67 9.22 3.52 -1.23
C GLY A 67 9.23 2.03 -1.57
N ALA A 68 10.05 1.56 -2.51
CA ALA A 68 10.25 0.13 -2.76
C ALA A 68 10.92 -0.63 -1.60
N GLU A 69 11.73 0.05 -0.78
CA GLU A 69 12.44 -0.47 0.40
C GLU A 69 11.56 -0.40 1.66
N ASN A 70 10.65 0.57 1.73
CA ASN A 70 9.84 0.85 2.91
C ASN A 70 8.35 0.51 2.75
N THR A 71 7.91 -0.01 1.61
CA THR A 71 6.52 -0.41 1.39
C THR A 71 6.34 -1.92 1.34
N ALA A 72 5.52 -2.46 2.23
CA ALA A 72 5.11 -3.86 2.23
C ALA A 72 3.61 -4.03 1.96
N GLY A 73 3.17 -5.28 1.89
CA GLY A 73 1.76 -5.64 1.71
C GLY A 73 1.20 -6.37 2.92
N ARG A 74 -0.12 -6.52 2.94
CA ARG A 74 -0.88 -7.24 3.98
C ARG A 74 -0.45 -8.69 4.26
N SER A 75 0.46 -9.26 3.46
CA SER A 75 1.11 -10.56 3.73
C SER A 75 1.89 -10.60 5.03
N LEU A 76 2.32 -9.45 5.56
CA LEU A 76 2.90 -9.39 6.91
C LEU A 76 1.96 -9.92 8.00
N PHE A 77 0.65 -9.89 7.74
CA PHE A 77 -0.39 -10.35 8.65
C PHE A 77 -1.00 -11.69 8.22
N GLY A 78 -0.28 -12.49 7.43
CA GLY A 78 -0.74 -13.81 6.98
C GLY A 78 -1.81 -13.80 5.90
N MET A 79 -2.11 -12.63 5.31
CA MET A 79 -3.05 -12.49 4.19
C MET A 79 -2.36 -12.65 2.84
N ASP A 80 -3.16 -12.88 1.78
CA ASP A 80 -2.62 -12.89 0.42
C ASP A 80 -2.29 -11.48 -0.07
N SER A 81 -1.01 -11.23 -0.35
CA SER A 81 -0.54 -10.13 -1.20
C SER A 81 0.08 -10.72 -2.48
N LEU A 82 0.27 -9.91 -3.53
CA LEU A 82 0.96 -10.35 -4.75
C LEU A 82 2.45 -10.63 -4.48
N MET A 83 3.35 -9.81 -5.02
CA MET A 83 4.80 -10.01 -4.90
C MET A 83 5.35 -9.63 -3.52
N PHE A 84 4.65 -8.77 -2.78
CA PHE A 84 5.08 -8.31 -1.46
C PHE A 84 5.29 -9.43 -0.44
N ARG A 85 4.65 -10.60 -0.61
CA ARG A 85 4.90 -11.78 0.23
C ARG A 85 6.34 -12.32 0.12
N PHE A 86 7.00 -12.05 -1.01
CA PHE A 86 8.35 -12.53 -1.31
C PHE A 86 9.40 -11.47 -0.99
N TRP A 87 9.07 -10.19 -1.14
CA TRP A 87 9.98 -9.07 -0.89
C TRP A 87 10.09 -8.70 0.59
N PHE A 88 9.02 -8.88 1.38
CA PHE A 88 9.01 -8.54 2.80
C PHE A 88 8.58 -9.74 3.63
N LYS A 89 9.51 -10.31 4.39
CA LYS A 89 9.17 -11.40 5.33
C LYS A 89 8.80 -10.81 6.70
N PRO A 90 7.78 -11.36 7.39
CA PRO A 90 7.39 -10.89 8.73
C PRO A 90 8.54 -10.86 9.75
N ALA A 91 9.52 -11.75 9.61
CA ALA A 91 10.68 -11.80 10.50
C ALA A 91 11.65 -10.62 10.31
N GLU A 92 11.72 -10.04 9.11
CA GLU A 92 12.66 -8.97 8.74
C GLU A 92 12.16 -7.59 9.18
N VAL A 93 10.86 -7.44 9.44
CA VAL A 93 10.23 -6.14 9.79
C VAL A 93 9.82 -6.05 11.26
N ARG A 94 10.21 -7.02 12.10
CA ARG A 94 9.88 -7.02 13.53
C ARG A 94 10.49 -5.81 14.22
N GLY A 95 9.66 -5.10 15.00
CA GLY A 95 10.07 -3.94 15.78
C GLY A 95 10.06 -2.62 15.01
N ARG A 96 9.74 -2.62 13.72
CA ARG A 96 9.47 -1.39 12.96
C ARG A 96 8.08 -0.86 13.28
N ASN A 97 7.94 0.46 13.29
CA ASN A 97 6.64 1.12 13.29
C ASN A 97 5.95 0.86 11.94
N ILE A 98 4.62 0.65 11.95
CA ILE A 98 3.87 0.29 10.75
C ILE A 98 2.71 1.25 10.55
N ILE A 99 2.57 1.78 9.34
CA ILE A 99 1.42 2.58 8.91
C ILE A 99 0.57 1.73 7.97
N LEU A 100 -0.71 1.55 8.30
CA LEU A 100 -1.63 0.72 7.53
C LEU A 100 -2.53 1.59 6.65
N PHE A 101 -2.46 1.40 5.34
CA PHE A 101 -3.30 2.09 4.37
C PHE A 101 -4.40 1.16 3.90
N SER A 102 -5.65 1.64 3.90
CA SER A 102 -6.79 0.91 3.34
C SER A 102 -7.72 1.86 2.62
N LEU A 103 -8.32 1.38 1.54
CA LEU A 103 -9.40 2.10 0.89
C LEU A 103 -10.71 1.77 1.57
N ARG A 104 -11.47 2.80 1.94
CA ARG A 104 -12.84 2.61 2.38
C ARG A 104 -13.75 2.42 1.17
N PRO A 105 -14.57 1.36 1.13
CA PRO A 105 -15.65 1.27 0.17
C PRO A 105 -16.57 2.49 0.30
N LYS A 106 -17.02 3.03 -0.83
CA LYS A 106 -17.98 4.13 -0.85
C LYS A 106 -19.26 3.69 -0.11
N GLY A 107 -19.56 4.33 1.03
CA GLY A 107 -20.71 3.99 1.90
C GLY A 107 -20.36 3.34 3.25
N ALA A 108 -19.09 3.02 3.52
CA ALA A 108 -18.68 2.49 4.83
C ALA A 108 -18.59 3.60 5.90
N ILE A 109 -19.49 3.55 6.88
CA ILE A 109 -19.46 4.39 8.10
C ILE A 109 -18.40 3.86 9.06
N ALA A 110 -17.43 4.69 9.44
CA ALA A 110 -16.37 4.30 10.36
C ALA A 110 -16.91 4.28 11.81
N ALA A 111 -17.12 3.09 12.37
CA ALA A 111 -17.21 2.93 13.81
C ALA A 111 -15.78 2.96 14.37
N LYS A 112 -15.40 4.08 14.98
CA LYS A 112 -14.12 4.22 15.68
C LYS A 112 -14.23 3.45 17.01
N SER A 113 -13.96 2.15 17.00
CA SER A 113 -13.75 1.39 18.24
C SER A 113 -12.28 1.51 18.62
N LEU A 114 -11.97 2.50 19.46
CA LEU A 114 -10.80 2.46 20.31
C LEU A 114 -11.31 1.97 21.66
N SER A 115 -10.99 0.72 22.00
CA SER A 115 -11.11 0.17 23.35
C SER A 115 -9.72 0.10 23.97
#